data_AF-A0A0A2BFY9-F1
#
_entry.id   AF-A0A0A2BFY9-F1
#
_cell.length_a   1.000
_cell.length_b   1.000
_cell.length_c   1.000
_cell.angle_alpha   90.00
_cell.angle_beta   90.00
_cell.angle_gamma   90.00
#
_symmetry.space_group_name_H-M   'P 1'
#
loop_
_entity.id
_entity.type
_entity.pdbx_description
1 polymer ?
#
loop_
_entity_poly.entity_id
_entity_poly.type
_entity_poly.pdbx_seq_one_letter_code
_entity_poly.pdbx_strand_id
1 'polypeptide(L)' 'MIRRSVSWINTPVIMEAMHRYEENRLPRSMRLWLEKLLEIKPNENSSLLN' A
#
# COMPACT_ATOMS: atom_id res chain seq x y z
N MET A 1 3.49 31.01 -17.62
CA MET A 1 2.52 29.96 -17.25
C MET A 1 3.21 28.94 -16.36
N ILE A 2 2.81 28.83 -15.09
CA ILE A 2 3.37 27.84 -14.15
C ILE A 2 2.71 26.50 -14.45
N ARG A 3 3.48 25.48 -14.85
CA ARG A 3 2.98 24.10 -14.95
C ARG A 3 2.79 23.60 -13.52
N ARG A 4 1.55 23.48 -13.07
CA ARG A 4 1.24 22.79 -11.81
C ARG A 4 1.62 21.31 -12.01
N SER A 5 2.73 20.89 -11.43
CA SER A 5 3.06 19.46 -11.36
C SER A 5 1.98 18.79 -10.52
N VAL A 6 1.30 17.80 -11.11
CA VAL A 6 0.30 16.96 -10.46
C VAL A 6 1.05 16.07 -9.46
N SER A 7 1.32 16.57 -8.24
CA SER A 7 1.93 15.76 -7.17
C SER A 7 0.83 15.00 -6.41
N TRP A 8 0.17 14.06 -7.08
CA TRP A 8 -0.91 13.25 -6.49
C TRP A 8 -0.39 12.07 -5.65
N ILE A 9 0.75 12.24 -4.97
CA ILE A 9 1.27 11.22 -4.09
C ILE A 9 1.34 11.81 -2.70
N ASN A 10 0.35 11.46 -1.87
CA ASN A 10 0.41 11.69 -0.43
C ASN A 10 1.43 10.72 0.16
N THR A 11 2.73 11.00 -0.03
CA THR A 11 3.85 10.21 0.50
C THR A 11 3.66 9.82 1.97
N PRO A 12 3.13 10.70 2.87
CA PRO A 12 2.88 10.31 4.25
C PRO A 12 1.85 9.17 4.41
N VAL A 13 0.83 9.13 3.55
CA VAL A 13 -0.22 8.09 3.59
C VAL A 13 0.35 6.75 3.16
N ILE A 14 1.20 6.73 2.13
CA ILE A 14 1.85 5.50 1.67
C ILE A 14 2.85 5.01 2.73
N MET A 15 3.63 5.90 3.34
CA MET A 15 4.54 5.53 4.44
C MET A 15 3.80 4.88 5.62
N GLU A 16 2.70 5.48 6.07
CA GLU A 16 1.91 4.90 7.17
C GLU A 16 1.27 3.56 6.77
N ALA A 17 0.79 3.44 5.53
CA ALA A 17 0.25 2.19 5.02
C ALA A 17 1.30 1.08 4.98
N MET A 18 2.54 1.39 4.59
CA MET A 18 3.67 0.44 4.61
C MET A 18 4.01 0.02 6.04
N HIS A 19 4.14 0.96 6.97
CA HIS A 19 4.42 0.63 8.37
C HIS A 19 3.35 -0.32 8.95
N ARG A 20 2.07 -0.03 8.71
CA ARG A 20 0.96 -0.89 9.16
C ARG A 20 0.89 -2.23 8.44
N TYR A 21 1.34 -2.30 7.18
CA TYR A 21 1.45 -3.54 6.42
C TYR A 21 2.47 -4.47 7.07
N GLU A 22 3.64 -3.95 7.42
CA GLU A 22 4.70 -4.70 8.12
C GLU A 22 4.24 -5.20 9.49
N GLU A 23 3.46 -4.39 10.22
CA GLU A 23 2.88 -4.79 11.52
C GLU A 23 1.67 -5.74 11.40
N ASN A 24 1.24 -6.15 10.20
CA ASN A 24 0.00 -6.92 9.98
C ASN A 24 -1.27 -6.25 10.55
N ARG A 25 -1.27 -4.92 10.67
CA ARG A 25 -2.39 -4.13 11.19
C ARG A 25 -3.24 -3.48 10.09
N LEU A 26 -2.89 -3.73 8.84
CA LEU A 26 -3.60 -3.16 7.70
C LEU A 26 -4.83 -4.03 7.33
N PRO A 27 -6.03 -3.44 7.23
CA PRO A 27 -7.22 -4.18 6.78
C PRO A 27 -7.01 -4.84 5.41
N ARG A 28 -7.61 -6.01 5.17
CA ARG A 28 -7.41 -6.81 3.94
C ARG A 28 -7.56 -6.00 2.65
N SER A 29 -8.57 -5.13 2.55
CA SER A 29 -8.79 -4.29 1.38
C SER A 29 -7.65 -3.30 1.13
N MET A 30 -7.15 -2.65 2.19
CA MET A 30 -5.98 -1.77 2.10
C MET A 30 -4.70 -2.56 1.81
N ARG A 31 -4.60 -3.78 2.33
CA ARG A 31 -3.48 -4.68 2.04
C ARG A 31 -3.40 -5.02 0.55
N LEU A 32 -4.51 -5.43 -0.06
CA LEU A 32 -4.59 -5.70 -1.50
C LEU A 32 -4.34 -4.45 -2.34
N TRP A 33 -4.83 -3.29 -1.90
CA TRP A 33 -4.55 -2.02 -2.57
C TRP A 33 -3.05 -1.69 -2.54
N LEU A 34 -2.40 -1.82 -1.38
CA LEU A 34 -0.99 -1.53 -1.22
C LEU A 34 -0.12 -2.52 -2.00
N GLU A 35 -0.47 -3.80 -1.97
CA GLU A 35 0.21 -4.85 -2.75
C GLU A 35 0.12 -4.55 -4.25
N LYS A 36 -1.04 -4.10 -4.74
CA LYS A 36 -1.19 -3.69 -6.14
C LYS A 36 -0.43 -2.41 -6.47
N LEU A 37 -0.43 -1.43 -5.56
CA LEU A 37 0.25 -0.14 -5.74
C LEU A 37 1.76 -0.29 -5.80
N LEU A 38 2.32 -1.19 -4.97
CA LEU A 38 3.75 -1.43 -4.84
C LEU A 38 4.23 -2.68 -5.60
N GLU A 39 3.35 -3.32 -6.37
CA GLU A 39 3.60 -4.55 -7.11
C GLU A 39 4.18 -5.70 -6.24
N ILE A 40 3.76 -5.74 -4.97
CA ILE A 40 4.16 -6.78 -4.03
C ILE A 40 3.46 -8.07 -4.43
N LYS A 41 4.25 -9.12 -4.71
CA LYS A 41 3.69 -10.45 -4.96
C LYS A 41 3.07 -10.99 -3.67
N PRO A 42 1.84 -11.52 -3.70
CA PRO A 42 1.27 -12.16 -2.53
C PRO A 42 2.20 -13.31 -2.12
N ASN A 43 2.74 -13.24 -0.90
CA ASN A 43 3.43 -14.38 -0.33
C ASN A 43 2.39 -15.48 -0.16
N GLU A 44 2.61 -16.64 -0.78
CA GLU A 44 1.68 -17.79 -0.83
C GLU A 44 1.14 -18.17 0.57
N ASN A 45 1.91 -17.87 1.62
CA ASN A 45 1.55 -18.10 3.03
C ASN A 45 0.38 -17.24 3.55
N SER A 46 0.09 -16.11 2.90
CA SER A 46 -1.00 -15.20 3.33
C SER A 46 -2.37 -15.57 2.76
N SER A 47 -2.39 -16.39 1.71
CA SER A 47 -3.61 -16.93 1.10
C SER A 47 -4.21 -18.09 1.92
N LEU A 48 -3.42 -18.67 2.83
CA LEU A 48 -3.77 -19.83 3.66
C LEU A 48 -4.45 -19.47 4.99
N LEU A 49 -4.69 -18.19 5.26
CA LEU A 49 -5.34 -17.69 6.49
C LEU A 49 -6.81 -17.28 6.27
N ASN A 50 -7.50 -17.82 5.26
CA ASN A 50 -8.96 -17.74 5.13
C ASN A 50 -9.62 -19.02 5.65
#